data_AF-A0A9P6RZL9-F1
#
_entry.id   AF-A0A9P6RZL9-F1
#
_cell.length_a   1.000
_cell.length_b   1.000
_cell.length_c   1.000
_cell.angle_alpha   90.00
_cell.angle_beta   90.00
_cell.angle_gamma   90.00
#
_symmetry.space_group_name_H-M   'P 1'
#
loop_
_entity.id
_entity.type
_entity.pdbx_description
1 polymer ?
#
loop_
_entity_poly.entity_id
_entity_poly.type
_entity_poly.pdbx_seq_one_letter_code
_entity_poly.pdbx_strand_id
1 'polypeptide(L)'
;MISWYNSKEPRRELIKTLRYVDGIPRKLGVTAQYNNIMYSVAGEAAANVAGTSYEDLVINKVMRPLGLDNSGFSPINMKKNHPDNYAMPFEAVSYEAAEKGEFRMFPLNEVYMSYAPAGDAYSN
;
A
#
# COMPACT_ATOMS: atom_id res chain seq x y z
N MET A 1 -11.29 0.83 13.17
CA MET A 1 -10.56 0.18 12.06
C MET A 1 -10.62 0.96 10.74
N ILE A 2 -11.55 1.90 10.55
CA ILE A 2 -11.75 2.67 9.29
C ILE A 2 -10.71 3.78 9.06
N SER A 3 -9.96 4.22 10.08
CA SER A 3 -9.09 5.39 9.95
C SER A 3 -7.95 5.19 8.93
N TRP A 4 -7.35 4.00 8.83
CA TRP A 4 -6.10 3.88 8.10
C TRP A 4 -6.21 4.19 6.59
N TYR A 5 -7.23 3.67 5.87
CA TYR A 5 -7.25 3.66 4.37
C TYR A 5 -7.33 5.05 3.76
N ASN A 6 -7.93 6.00 4.50
CA ASN A 6 -8.10 7.38 4.08
C ASN A 6 -7.41 8.37 5.04
N SER A 7 -6.57 7.89 5.95
CA SER A 7 -5.91 8.78 6.93
C SER A 7 -4.74 9.50 6.32
N LYS A 8 -4.67 10.80 6.59
CA LYS A 8 -3.51 11.66 6.28
C LYS A 8 -2.49 11.69 7.42
N GLU A 9 -2.75 10.97 8.51
CA GLU A 9 -1.82 10.88 9.64
C GLU A 9 -0.54 10.15 9.22
N PRO A 10 0.62 10.54 9.79
CA PRO A 10 1.86 9.83 9.54
C PRO A 10 1.74 8.34 9.89
N ARG A 11 2.36 7.46 9.09
CA ARG A 11 2.34 6.00 9.26
C ARG A 11 2.67 5.59 10.70
N ARG A 12 3.65 6.25 11.31
CA ARG A 12 4.07 6.04 12.70
C ARG A 12 2.98 6.37 13.72
N GLU A 13 2.21 7.44 13.51
CA GLU A 13 1.11 7.81 14.41
C GLU A 13 -0.03 6.78 14.33
N LEU A 14 -0.35 6.31 13.12
CA LEU A 14 -1.31 5.23 12.92
C LEU A 14 -0.86 3.94 13.62
N ILE A 15 0.42 3.56 13.51
CA ILE A 15 0.98 2.40 14.23
C ILE A 15 0.82 2.54 15.75
N LYS A 16 1.05 3.73 16.31
CA LYS A 16 0.87 3.94 17.77
C LYS A 16 -0.57 3.67 18.21
N THR A 17 -1.57 3.89 17.35
CA THR A 17 -2.97 3.61 17.70
C THR A 17 -3.27 2.12 17.87
N LEU A 18 -2.39 1.22 17.38
CA LEU A 18 -2.56 -0.23 17.51
C LEU A 18 -2.59 -0.70 18.97
N ARG A 19 -2.00 0.06 19.90
CA ARG A 19 -2.08 -0.21 21.35
C ARG A 19 -3.52 -0.21 21.90
N TYR A 20 -4.45 0.39 21.17
CA TYR A 20 -5.88 0.49 21.54
C TYR A 20 -6.75 -0.50 20.76
N VAL A 21 -6.16 -1.35 19.92
CA VAL A 21 -6.91 -2.37 19.19
C VAL A 21 -7.12 -3.55 20.12
N ASP A 22 -8.35 -3.65 20.63
CA ASP A 22 -8.82 -4.84 21.34
C ASP A 22 -9.15 -5.98 20.37
N GLY A 23 -9.14 -7.22 20.87
CA GLY A 23 -9.65 -8.36 20.13
C GLY A 23 -8.73 -8.88 19.01
N ILE A 24 -7.42 -8.64 19.08
CA ILE A 24 -6.47 -9.40 18.25
C ILE A 24 -6.59 -10.87 18.69
N PRO A 25 -7.12 -11.75 17.84
CA PRO A 25 -7.75 -12.97 18.32
C PRO A 25 -6.76 -14.01 18.87
N ARG A 26 -5.45 -13.82 18.64
CA ARG A 26 -4.42 -14.85 18.91
C ARG A 26 -3.05 -14.25 19.20
N LYS A 27 -2.21 -15.01 19.90
CA LYS A 27 -0.79 -14.72 20.11
C LYS A 27 -0.01 -14.82 18.80
N LEU A 28 1.10 -14.08 18.70
CA LEU A 28 2.05 -14.21 17.60
C LEU A 28 2.53 -15.66 17.47
N GLY A 29 2.65 -16.16 16.24
CA GLY A 29 3.22 -17.47 15.93
C GLY A 29 2.27 -18.67 16.07
N VAL A 30 1.04 -18.49 16.54
CA VAL A 30 0.08 -19.60 16.74
C VAL A 30 -0.66 -19.95 15.45
N THR A 31 -0.99 -18.96 14.63
CA THR A 31 -1.67 -19.16 13.34
C THR A 31 -1.26 -18.09 12.35
N ALA A 32 -1.21 -18.44 11.06
CA ALA A 32 -1.13 -17.45 9.99
C ALA A 32 -2.43 -16.64 9.92
N GLN A 33 -2.33 -15.32 10.04
CA GLN A 33 -3.44 -14.40 9.85
C GLN A 33 -2.96 -13.24 8.98
N TYR A 34 -3.56 -13.09 7.80
CA TYR A 34 -3.22 -12.01 6.88
C TYR A 34 -3.59 -10.65 7.50
N ASN A 35 -2.66 -9.70 7.46
CA ASN A 35 -2.87 -8.37 8.02
C ASN A 35 -1.97 -7.33 7.33
N ASN A 36 -2.57 -6.44 6.53
CA ASN A 36 -1.86 -5.33 5.87
C ASN A 36 -1.18 -4.38 6.86
N ILE A 37 -1.76 -4.18 8.06
CA ILE A 37 -1.18 -3.27 9.07
C ILE A 37 0.19 -3.79 9.53
N MET A 38 0.36 -5.11 9.64
CA MET A 38 1.66 -5.68 10.04
C MET A 38 2.74 -5.46 8.97
N TYR A 39 2.38 -5.38 7.70
CA TYR A 39 3.32 -4.96 6.65
C TYR A 39 3.73 -3.49 6.81
N SER A 40 2.79 -2.59 7.13
CA SER A 40 3.13 -1.20 7.47
C SER A 40 4.06 -1.09 8.68
N VAL A 41 3.86 -1.92 9.71
CA VAL A 41 4.77 -1.99 10.88
C VAL A 41 6.15 -2.48 10.47
N ALA A 42 6.24 -3.54 9.66
CA ALA A 42 7.52 -4.08 9.19
C ALA A 42 8.28 -3.06 8.33
N GLY A 43 7.57 -2.36 7.43
CA GLY A 43 8.15 -1.29 6.60
C GLY A 43 8.71 -0.14 7.42
N GLU A 44 7.96 0.37 8.40
CA GLU A 44 8.46 1.41 9.33
C GLU A 44 9.66 0.92 10.15
N ALA A 45 9.62 -0.31 10.65
CA ALA A 45 10.72 -0.86 11.43
C ALA A 45 12.01 -0.94 10.60
N ALA A 46 11.93 -1.42 9.35
CA ALA A 46 13.06 -1.50 8.44
C ALA A 46 13.60 -0.11 8.07
N ALA A 47 12.70 0.81 7.71
CA ALA A 47 13.03 2.20 7.38
C ALA A 47 13.73 2.92 8.54
N ASN A 48 13.22 2.73 9.76
CA ASN A 48 13.80 3.30 10.98
C ASN A 48 15.21 2.77 11.26
N VAL A 49 15.46 1.47 11.07
CA VAL A 49 16.82 0.90 11.20
C VAL A 49 17.76 1.46 10.13
N ALA A 50 17.25 1.68 8.92
CA ALA A 50 18.01 2.24 7.81
C ALA A 50 18.20 3.77 7.85
N GLY A 51 17.53 4.47 8.78
CA GLY A 51 17.60 5.93 8.91
C GLY A 51 16.99 6.68 7.71
N THR A 52 16.01 6.10 7.02
CA THR A 52 15.39 6.68 5.81
C THR A 52 13.87 6.39 5.79
N SER A 53 13.17 6.82 4.74
CA SER A 53 11.76 6.45 4.53
C SER A 53 11.66 5.01 4.00
N TYR A 54 10.50 4.37 4.15
CA TYR A 54 10.29 3.04 3.57
C TYR A 54 10.46 3.07 2.04
N GLU A 55 9.96 4.11 1.41
CA GLU A 55 10.00 4.28 -0.04
C GLU A 55 11.43 4.43 -0.52
N ASP A 56 12.20 5.31 0.10
CA ASP A 56 13.62 5.47 -0.22
C ASP A 56 14.40 4.19 0.06
N LEU A 57 14.07 3.46 1.12
CA LEU A 57 14.71 2.19 1.41
C LEU A 57 14.49 1.20 0.26
N VAL A 58 13.25 1.00 -0.18
CA VAL A 58 12.92 0.07 -1.27
C VAL A 58 13.47 0.56 -2.61
N ILE A 59 13.36 1.85 -2.92
CA ILE A 59 13.91 2.44 -4.16
C ILE A 59 15.42 2.20 -4.22
N ASN A 60 16.14 2.51 -3.14
CA ASN A 60 17.60 2.47 -3.13
C ASN A 60 18.16 1.03 -3.01
N LYS A 61 17.46 0.13 -2.30
CA LYS A 61 17.97 -1.23 -2.02
C LYS A 61 17.39 -2.32 -2.92
N VAL A 62 16.27 -2.08 -3.57
CA VAL A 62 15.57 -3.08 -4.39
C VAL A 62 15.40 -2.59 -5.83
N MET A 63 14.67 -1.48 -6.04
CA MET A 63 14.28 -1.08 -7.39
C MET A 63 15.49 -0.65 -8.24
N ARG A 64 16.33 0.27 -7.74
CA ARG A 64 17.48 0.75 -8.50
C ARG A 64 18.53 -0.34 -8.78
N PRO A 65 18.93 -1.19 -7.82
CA PRO A 65 19.87 -2.28 -8.10
C PRO A 65 19.36 -3.30 -9.13
N LEU A 66 18.05 -3.45 -9.27
CA LEU A 66 17.42 -4.36 -10.24
C LEU A 66 17.10 -3.69 -11.59
N GLY A 67 17.37 -2.38 -11.74
CA GLY A 67 17.03 -1.63 -12.95
C GLY A 67 15.52 -1.45 -13.15
N LEU A 68 14.74 -1.45 -12.07
CA LEU A 68 13.29 -1.25 -12.10
C LEU A 68 12.95 0.25 -12.23
N ASP A 69 13.31 0.86 -13.36
CA ASP A 69 13.24 2.31 -13.58
C ASP A 69 11.80 2.84 -13.72
N ASN A 70 10.83 1.96 -14.00
CA ASN A 70 9.40 2.29 -14.08
C ASN A 70 8.61 1.77 -12.86
N SER A 71 9.29 1.63 -11.71
CA SER A 71 8.67 1.25 -10.45
C SER A 71 8.70 2.40 -9.44
N GLY A 72 7.71 2.42 -8.56
CA GLY A 72 7.64 3.43 -7.51
C GLY A 72 6.46 3.22 -6.59
N PHE A 73 6.04 4.29 -5.93
CA PHE A 73 4.90 4.30 -5.00
C PHE A 73 3.90 5.38 -5.38
N SER A 74 2.63 5.15 -5.03
CA SER A 74 1.45 5.96 -5.33
C SER A 74 0.98 5.91 -6.79
N PRO A 75 -0.30 5.60 -7.03
CA PRO A 75 -0.88 5.65 -8.37
C PRO A 75 -0.92 7.07 -8.97
N ILE A 76 -0.93 8.10 -8.11
CA ILE A 76 -0.85 9.49 -8.56
C ILE A 76 0.54 9.80 -9.13
N ASN A 77 1.59 9.30 -8.47
CA ASN A 77 2.96 9.43 -8.97
C ASN A 77 3.18 8.58 -10.22
N MET A 78 2.60 7.37 -10.31
CA MET A 78 2.61 6.56 -11.52
C MET A 78 2.07 7.36 -12.72
N LYS A 79 0.86 7.92 -12.59
CA LYS A 79 0.25 8.76 -13.64
C LYS A 79 1.11 9.98 -13.98
N LYS A 80 1.73 10.61 -12.98
CA LYS A 80 2.61 11.77 -13.19
C LYS A 80 3.89 11.42 -13.94
N ASN A 81 4.51 10.28 -13.60
CA ASN A 81 5.79 9.85 -14.17
C ASN A 81 5.62 9.16 -15.53
N HIS A 82 4.46 8.55 -15.79
CA HIS A 82 4.16 7.80 -17.01
C HIS A 82 2.82 8.27 -17.62
N PRO A 83 2.65 9.56 -17.98
CA PRO A 83 1.35 10.14 -18.35
C PRO A 83 0.71 9.51 -19.59
N ASP A 84 1.49 8.84 -20.43
CA ASP A 84 1.02 8.23 -21.68
C ASP A 84 0.89 6.70 -21.60
N ASN A 85 1.33 6.07 -20.49
CA ASN A 85 1.38 4.61 -20.38
C ASN A 85 1.15 4.14 -18.93
N TYR A 86 -0.12 4.01 -18.56
CA TYR A 86 -0.55 3.46 -17.28
C TYR A 86 -1.96 2.87 -17.40
N ALA A 87 -2.28 1.90 -16.52
CA ALA A 87 -3.62 1.31 -16.47
C ALA A 87 -4.56 2.10 -15.54
N MET A 88 -5.81 2.26 -15.97
CA MET A 88 -6.89 2.77 -15.11
C MET A 88 -7.57 1.60 -14.38
N PRO A 89 -7.98 1.77 -13.12
CA PRO A 89 -8.73 0.75 -12.41
C PRO A 89 -10.16 0.67 -12.93
N PHE A 90 -10.67 -0.56 -13.04
CA PHE A 90 -12.05 -0.85 -13.36
C PHE A 90 -12.62 -1.80 -12.30
N GLU A 91 -13.86 -1.57 -11.91
CA GLU A 91 -14.59 -2.45 -10.99
C GLU A 91 -15.96 -2.80 -11.56
N ALA A 92 -16.40 -4.01 -11.28
CA ALA A 92 -17.81 -4.38 -11.41
C ALA A 92 -18.49 -4.18 -10.05
N VAL A 93 -19.73 -3.69 -10.06
CA VAL A 93 -20.48 -3.44 -8.82
C VAL A 93 -20.96 -4.73 -8.14
N SER A 94 -20.97 -5.84 -8.88
CA SER A 94 -21.24 -7.18 -8.37
C SER A 94 -20.56 -8.24 -9.24
N TYR A 95 -20.55 -9.49 -8.77
CA TYR A 95 -20.07 -10.62 -9.55
C TYR A 95 -20.91 -10.85 -10.81
N GLU A 96 -22.24 -10.72 -10.70
CA GLU A 96 -23.16 -10.88 -11.83
C GLU A 96 -22.94 -9.79 -12.90
N ALA A 97 -22.62 -8.57 -12.49
CA ALA A 97 -22.23 -7.50 -13.42
C ALA A 97 -20.91 -7.84 -14.14
N ALA A 98 -19.93 -8.40 -13.41
CA ALA A 98 -18.67 -8.84 -13.99
C ALA A 98 -18.88 -9.94 -15.05
N GLU A 99 -19.75 -10.91 -14.79
CA GLU A 99 -20.08 -11.98 -15.75
C GLU A 99 -20.71 -11.45 -17.04
N LYS A 100 -21.41 -10.32 -16.97
CA LYS A 100 -21.99 -9.63 -18.14
C LYS A 100 -21.03 -8.67 -18.84
N GLY A 101 -19.80 -8.53 -18.34
CA GLY A 101 -18.84 -7.57 -18.87
C GLY A 101 -19.12 -6.12 -18.49
N GLU A 102 -19.94 -5.88 -17.45
CA GLU A 102 -20.32 -4.55 -17.00
C GLU A 102 -19.31 -4.01 -15.98
N PHE A 103 -18.39 -3.18 -16.47
CA PHE A 103 -17.35 -2.53 -15.65
C PHE A 103 -17.48 -1.02 -15.69
N ARG A 104 -17.17 -0.37 -14.57
CA ARG A 104 -17.01 1.08 -14.48
C ARG A 104 -15.58 1.44 -14.16
N MET A 105 -15.08 2.50 -14.79
CA MET A 105 -13.79 3.09 -14.45
C MET A 105 -13.88 3.76 -13.07
N PHE A 106 -12.86 3.55 -12.24
CA PHE A 106 -12.74 4.20 -10.94
C PHE A 106 -11.65 5.28 -10.99
N PRO A 107 -11.77 6.40 -10.25
CA PRO A 107 -10.69 7.39 -10.21
C PRO A 107 -9.43 6.79 -9.57
N LEU A 108 -8.26 7.21 -10.05
CA LEU A 108 -7.02 7.02 -9.30
C LEU A 108 -7.11 7.89 -8.04
N ASN A 109 -7.22 7.24 -6.89
CA ASN A 109 -7.19 7.91 -5.61
C ASN A 109 -5.78 7.84 -5.04
N GLU A 110 -5.37 8.88 -4.33
CA GLU A 110 -4.21 8.81 -3.46
C GLU A 110 -4.53 7.81 -2.34
N VAL A 111 -3.90 6.64 -2.40
CA VAL A 111 -3.82 5.77 -1.22
C VAL A 111 -2.76 6.42 -0.35
N TYR A 112 -3.15 6.97 0.80
CA TYR A 112 -2.20 7.67 1.65
C TYR A 112 -1.06 6.73 2.04
N MET A 113 0.17 7.27 2.04
CA MET A 113 1.43 6.57 2.23
C MET A 113 1.48 5.69 3.49
N SER A 114 0.55 5.83 4.43
CA SER A 114 0.38 4.93 5.58
C SER A 114 0.33 3.44 5.20
N TYR A 115 -0.05 3.10 3.96
CA TYR A 115 -0.08 1.75 3.42
C TYR A 115 0.99 1.39 2.41
N ALA A 116 1.96 2.27 2.14
CA ALA A 116 2.95 1.97 1.12
C ALA A 116 3.65 0.60 1.27
N PRO A 117 4.02 0.17 2.49
CA PRO A 117 4.58 -1.16 2.69
C PRO A 117 3.63 -2.34 2.44
N ALA A 118 2.33 -2.10 2.39
CA ALA A 118 1.30 -3.12 2.30
C ALA A 118 0.67 -3.25 0.90
N GLY A 119 0.97 -2.35 -0.05
CA GLY A 119 0.45 -2.49 -1.41
C GLY A 119 0.40 -1.25 -2.31
N ASP A 120 1.16 -0.18 -2.02
CA ASP A 120 1.10 1.05 -2.85
C ASP A 120 2.15 1.09 -3.97
N ALA A 121 2.91 0.00 -4.16
CA ALA A 121 3.93 -0.06 -5.20
C ALA A 121 3.30 -0.25 -6.58
N TYR A 122 3.79 0.48 -7.59
CA TYR A 122 3.54 0.20 -9.01
C TYR A 122 4.82 -0.29 -9.70
N SER A 123 4.66 -1.07 -10.76
CA SER A 123 5.73 -1.56 -11.64
C SER A 123 5.15 -1.87 -13.02
N ASN A 124 6.02 -1.99 -14.03
CA ASN A 124 5.71 -2.63 -15.31
C ASN A 124 6.57 -3.88 -15.54
#